data_AF-A0A1X6N7I5-F1
#
_entry.id   AF-A0A1X6N7I5-F1
#
_cell.length_a   1.000
_cell.length_b   1.000
_cell.length_c   1.000
_cell.angle_alpha   90.00
_cell.angle_beta   90.00
_cell.angle_gamma   90.00
#
_symmetry.space_group_name_H-M   'P 1'
#
loop_
_entity.id
_entity.type
_entity.pdbx_description
1 polymer ?
#
loop_
_entity_poly.entity_id
_entity_poly.type
_entity_poly.pdbx_seq_one_letter_code
_entity_poly.pdbx_strand_id
1 'polypeptide(L)'
;MNTTKCGTGAFSVLMSSYKETEAWKEASAAEDRGFRPTKGNGGRRKAPFYKVMQGMPIAVDAFRYGTIPGVTAYFLTHAHSDHYTNLSANWRSGPIYCSEGTANLIVHMLCVDRQWVCPLPMDVPTLVPDTGGVCVTLIEANHCPGSCLFLFEGPQTVHAGDSAFRSPFVGATRTFRYLHCGDFRASPQHVLHPAIRGKHIDHVYLDTTYLDPKYCFPPQPQVISACAELARRIVRGETLHDSEDIAKARQNRTMDSWLVTSGKSPEKDTKPGKILVVVGTYSIGKERIVKAIARALQTKVYCDSRKAAILRCQADPELHDLLTKDPLEGGVHLVPLGVIASDRLKDYVERFKGHYIKAVGFRPTGWTFSAPTGSDMVPSVSTIIARTQGRTFTHAHLSPMRNSTAALQVYGVPYSEHSSFFELTCFALSLDWGRMIATVNVGSEKSRNKMGTWIERWEVERKKRAKGEMVQHRAQNYW
;
A
#
# COMPACT_ATOMS: atom_id res chain seq x y z
N MET A 1 -35.71 40.90 -8.22
CA MET A 1 -35.91 39.44 -8.27
C MET A 1 -34.85 38.80 -7.39
N ASN A 2 -35.27 38.25 -6.24
CA ASN A 2 -34.40 37.78 -5.18
C ASN A 2 -33.62 36.52 -5.60
N THR A 3 -32.30 36.64 -5.71
CA THR A 3 -31.37 35.51 -5.70
C THR A 3 -31.28 34.96 -4.29
N THR A 4 -31.97 33.86 -4.02
CA THR A 4 -31.81 33.07 -2.80
C THR A 4 -30.41 32.46 -2.77
N LYS A 5 -29.53 33.06 -1.94
CA LYS A 5 -28.32 32.39 -1.45
C LYS A 5 -28.77 31.12 -0.70
N CYS A 6 -28.54 29.96 -1.28
CA CYS A 6 -28.71 28.68 -0.59
C CYS A 6 -27.64 28.60 0.51
N GLY A 7 -28.03 28.96 1.74
CA GLY A 7 -27.18 28.81 2.90
C GLY A 7 -26.94 27.33 3.19
N THR A 8 -25.69 26.95 3.37
CA THR A 8 -25.27 25.67 3.97
C THR A 8 -25.76 25.62 5.41
N GLY A 9 -27.03 25.28 5.62
CA GLY A 9 -27.65 25.19 6.94
C GLY A 9 -27.39 23.84 7.63
N ALA A 10 -27.52 23.83 8.96
CA ALA A 10 -27.37 22.63 9.80
C ALA A 10 -28.25 21.45 9.32
N PHE A 11 -29.41 21.73 8.73
CA PHE A 11 -30.31 20.73 8.15
C PHE A 11 -29.69 19.98 6.95
N SER A 12 -28.91 20.67 6.09
CA SER A 12 -28.20 20.02 4.97
C SER A 12 -27.09 19.11 5.46
N VAL A 13 -26.39 19.52 6.52
CA VAL A 13 -25.33 18.70 7.16
C VAL A 13 -25.93 17.47 7.83
N LEU A 14 -27.01 17.63 8.59
CA LEU A 14 -27.74 16.53 9.24
C LEU A 14 -28.31 15.53 8.21
N MET A 15 -28.92 16.01 7.12
CA MET A 15 -29.44 15.14 6.07
C MET A 15 -28.32 14.42 5.30
N SER A 16 -27.17 15.06 5.10
CA SER A 16 -26.00 14.42 4.49
C SER A 16 -25.40 13.33 5.39
N SER A 17 -25.32 13.59 6.70
CA SER A 17 -24.85 12.64 7.72
C SER A 17 -25.80 11.45 7.89
N TYR A 18 -27.11 11.67 7.85
CA TYR A 18 -28.10 10.59 7.88
C TYR A 18 -27.99 9.68 6.64
N LYS A 19 -27.94 10.27 5.44
CA LYS A 19 -27.79 9.51 4.19
C LYS A 19 -26.48 8.72 4.15
N GLU A 20 -25.40 9.28 4.70
CA GLU A 20 -24.12 8.59 4.82
C GLU A 20 -24.21 7.41 5.81
N THR A 21 -24.84 7.60 6.96
CA THR A 21 -25.08 6.52 7.93
C THR A 21 -25.84 5.36 7.30
N GLU A 22 -26.90 5.64 6.53
CA GLU A 22 -27.66 4.60 5.81
C GLU A 22 -26.80 3.91 4.73
N ALA A 23 -26.01 4.66 3.97
CA ALA A 23 -25.09 4.08 2.98
C ALA A 23 -24.04 3.15 3.62
N TRP A 24 -23.56 3.47 4.83
CA TRP A 24 -22.67 2.60 5.59
C TRP A 24 -23.35 1.35 6.16
N LYS A 25 -24.63 1.44 6.51
CA LYS A 25 -25.43 0.25 6.89
C LYS A 25 -25.61 -0.68 5.70
N GLU A 26 -26.00 -0.14 4.54
CA GLU A 26 -26.10 -0.89 3.28
C GLU A 26 -24.77 -1.58 2.94
N ALA A 27 -23.67 -0.84 3.02
CA ALA A 27 -22.35 -1.37 2.75
C ALA A 27 -21.92 -2.47 3.74
N SER A 28 -22.26 -2.34 5.02
CA SER A 28 -21.97 -3.37 6.03
C SER A 28 -22.70 -4.67 5.71
N ALA A 29 -23.98 -4.59 5.30
CA ALA A 29 -24.74 -5.75 4.87
C ALA A 29 -24.20 -6.35 3.55
N ALA A 30 -23.79 -5.49 2.61
CA ALA A 30 -23.19 -5.91 1.35
C ALA A 30 -21.85 -6.63 1.51
N GLU A 31 -21.09 -6.33 2.57
CA GLU A 31 -19.77 -6.92 2.84
C GLU A 31 -19.80 -8.14 3.78
N ASP A 32 -20.98 -8.57 4.24
CA ASP A 32 -21.10 -9.71 5.15
C ASP A 32 -20.52 -11.00 4.53
N ARG A 33 -19.56 -11.62 5.22
CA ARG A 33 -18.91 -12.87 4.78
C ARG A 33 -19.91 -14.04 4.70
N GLY A 34 -20.98 -14.02 5.49
CA GLY A 34 -22.04 -15.03 5.46
C GLY A 34 -22.99 -14.92 4.26
N PHE A 35 -22.99 -13.79 3.54
CA PHE A 35 -23.93 -13.57 2.45
C PHE A 35 -23.71 -14.55 1.28
N ARG A 36 -24.81 -15.17 0.84
CA ARG A 36 -24.88 -16.03 -0.34
C ARG A 36 -25.83 -15.44 -1.39
N PRO A 37 -25.40 -15.30 -2.65
CA PRO A 37 -26.29 -14.91 -3.74
C PRO A 37 -27.45 -15.91 -3.92
N THR A 38 -28.67 -15.42 -4.11
CA THR A 38 -29.87 -16.21 -4.37
C THR A 38 -30.67 -15.60 -5.52
N LYS A 39 -31.56 -16.36 -6.17
CA LYS A 39 -32.42 -15.77 -7.22
C LYS A 39 -33.24 -14.58 -6.70
N GLY A 40 -33.67 -14.60 -5.43
CA GLY A 40 -34.44 -13.54 -4.80
C GLY A 40 -33.68 -12.23 -4.55
N ASN A 41 -32.34 -12.24 -4.55
CA ASN A 41 -31.52 -11.02 -4.42
C ASN A 41 -30.85 -10.60 -5.74
N GLY A 42 -31.38 -11.07 -6.87
CA GLY A 42 -30.84 -10.79 -8.20
C GLY A 42 -29.62 -11.63 -8.55
N GLY A 43 -29.34 -12.70 -7.79
CA GLY A 43 -28.27 -13.65 -8.07
C GLY A 43 -26.86 -13.11 -7.84
N ARG A 44 -26.71 -11.96 -7.18
CA ARG A 44 -25.42 -11.31 -6.93
C ARG A 44 -25.36 -10.60 -5.58
N ARG A 45 -24.14 -10.29 -5.16
CA ARG A 45 -23.89 -9.39 -4.01
C ARG A 45 -24.05 -7.94 -4.48
N LYS A 46 -24.68 -7.09 -3.66
CA LYS A 46 -24.77 -5.66 -3.94
C LYS A 46 -23.40 -4.99 -3.79
N ALA A 47 -23.10 -4.03 -4.65
CA ALA A 47 -21.87 -3.25 -4.55
C ALA A 47 -22.03 -2.14 -3.50
N PRO A 48 -21.09 -1.98 -2.55
CA PRO A 48 -21.14 -0.89 -1.58
C PRO A 48 -20.85 0.45 -2.26
N PHE A 49 -21.39 1.54 -1.70
CA PHE A 49 -21.31 2.87 -2.32
C PHE A 49 -19.87 3.37 -2.54
N TYR A 50 -18.92 2.98 -1.68
CA TYR A 50 -17.53 3.41 -1.79
C TYR A 50 -16.74 2.69 -2.90
N LYS A 51 -17.35 1.72 -3.59
CA LYS A 51 -16.79 1.03 -4.78
C LYS A 51 -17.32 1.59 -6.10
N VAL A 52 -18.31 2.49 -6.07
CA VAL A 52 -18.96 3.08 -7.26
C VAL A 52 -18.82 4.60 -7.17
N MET A 53 -18.29 5.22 -8.23
CA MET A 53 -18.00 6.65 -8.24
C MET A 53 -19.31 7.44 -8.30
N GLN A 54 -19.56 8.28 -7.29
CA GLN A 54 -20.89 8.90 -7.13
C GLN A 54 -21.27 9.74 -8.36
N GLY A 55 -22.38 9.39 -9.02
CA GLY A 55 -22.83 10.12 -10.20
C GLY A 55 -22.13 9.74 -11.50
N MET A 56 -21.19 8.79 -11.49
CA MET A 56 -20.48 8.31 -12.69
C MET A 56 -20.75 6.81 -12.90
N PRO A 57 -20.79 6.28 -14.14
CA PRO A 57 -20.98 4.86 -14.44
C PRO A 57 -19.70 4.03 -14.24
N ILE A 58 -18.94 4.34 -13.19
CA ILE A 58 -17.60 3.81 -12.95
C ILE A 58 -17.60 3.06 -11.62
N ALA A 59 -17.05 1.84 -11.62
CA ALA A 59 -16.75 1.09 -10.41
C ALA A 59 -15.24 0.83 -10.31
N VAL A 60 -14.71 0.85 -9.08
CA VAL A 60 -13.28 0.63 -8.80
C VAL A 60 -13.13 -0.55 -7.85
N ASP A 61 -12.28 -1.53 -8.19
CA ASP A 61 -11.98 -2.73 -7.40
C ASP A 61 -13.24 -3.51 -6.97
N ALA A 62 -14.20 -3.62 -7.89
CA ALA A 62 -15.58 -4.05 -7.63
C ALA A 62 -15.94 -5.38 -8.33
N PHE A 63 -14.98 -6.28 -8.49
CA PHE A 63 -15.12 -7.49 -9.32
C PHE A 63 -15.95 -8.61 -8.65
N ARG A 64 -16.15 -8.54 -7.33
CA ARG A 64 -16.91 -9.54 -6.57
C ARG A 64 -18.43 -9.42 -6.65
N TYR A 65 -18.94 -8.37 -7.30
CA TYR A 65 -20.37 -8.01 -7.28
C TYR A 65 -21.10 -8.35 -8.58
N GLY A 66 -20.43 -8.99 -9.55
CA GLY A 66 -21.00 -9.29 -10.87
C GLY A 66 -21.29 -8.03 -11.68
N THR A 67 -22.31 -8.07 -12.54
CA THR A 67 -22.73 -6.90 -13.34
C THR A 67 -23.46 -5.90 -12.46
N ILE A 68 -22.78 -4.79 -12.13
CA ILE A 68 -23.32 -3.72 -11.29
C ILE A 68 -24.24 -2.83 -12.14
N PRO A 69 -25.48 -2.52 -11.70
CA PRO A 69 -26.43 -1.73 -12.46
C PRO A 69 -25.89 -0.36 -12.86
N GLY A 70 -26.02 0.00 -14.14
CA GLY A 70 -25.60 1.30 -14.66
C GLY A 70 -24.09 1.55 -14.70
N VAL A 71 -23.25 0.57 -14.33
CA VAL A 71 -21.79 0.66 -14.48
C VAL A 71 -21.41 0.18 -15.88
N THR A 72 -20.66 1.00 -16.60
CA THR A 72 -20.15 0.71 -17.96
C THR A 72 -18.64 0.53 -17.98
N ALA A 73 -17.93 1.02 -16.96
CA ALA A 73 -16.47 0.92 -16.85
C ALA A 73 -16.02 0.40 -15.47
N TYR A 74 -15.25 -0.69 -15.47
CA TYR A 74 -14.66 -1.27 -14.26
C TYR A 74 -13.17 -0.92 -14.21
N PHE A 75 -12.69 -0.47 -13.08
CA PHE A 75 -11.29 -0.11 -12.88
C PHE A 75 -10.65 -1.05 -11.86
N LEU A 76 -9.43 -1.48 -12.15
CA LEU A 76 -8.61 -2.25 -11.20
C LEU A 76 -7.36 -1.42 -10.87
N THR A 77 -7.23 -1.03 -9.59
CA THR A 77 -6.12 -0.17 -9.13
C THR A 77 -4.79 -0.91 -9.18
N HIS A 78 -4.78 -2.19 -8.79
CA HIS A 78 -3.61 -3.05 -8.76
C HIS A 78 -3.96 -4.54 -8.61
N ALA A 79 -2.99 -5.42 -8.84
CA ALA A 79 -3.20 -6.88 -8.84
C ALA A 79 -2.98 -7.54 -7.46
N HIS A 80 -3.68 -7.08 -6.41
CA HIS A 80 -3.84 -7.83 -5.15
C HIS A 80 -5.21 -8.50 -5.04
N SER A 81 -5.24 -9.67 -4.39
CA SER A 81 -6.36 -10.60 -4.46
C SER A 81 -7.66 -10.09 -3.87
N ASP A 82 -7.59 -9.26 -2.84
CA ASP A 82 -8.73 -8.62 -2.23
C ASP A 82 -9.37 -7.55 -3.16
N HIS A 83 -8.59 -6.92 -4.03
CA HIS A 83 -9.07 -5.93 -5.00
C HIS A 83 -9.66 -6.56 -6.25
N TYR A 84 -9.06 -7.64 -6.76
CA TYR A 84 -9.59 -8.38 -7.90
C TYR A 84 -10.51 -9.54 -7.51
N THR A 85 -10.94 -9.66 -6.25
CA THR A 85 -11.76 -10.80 -5.75
C THR A 85 -12.85 -11.22 -6.76
N ASN A 86 -12.86 -12.50 -7.15
CA ASN A 86 -13.72 -13.14 -8.17
C ASN A 86 -13.51 -12.75 -9.64
N LEU A 87 -12.52 -11.92 -9.96
CA LEU A 87 -12.07 -11.73 -11.33
C LEU A 87 -11.40 -13.01 -11.85
N SER A 88 -11.76 -13.42 -13.07
CA SER A 88 -11.27 -14.66 -13.70
C SER A 88 -11.47 -14.64 -15.22
N ALA A 89 -11.06 -15.70 -15.90
CA ALA A 89 -11.34 -15.96 -17.32
C ALA A 89 -12.83 -15.88 -17.71
N ASN A 90 -13.75 -16.03 -16.75
CA ASN A 90 -15.19 -15.99 -16.97
C ASN A 90 -15.80 -14.59 -16.85
N TRP A 91 -14.99 -13.54 -16.69
CA TRP A 91 -15.47 -12.16 -16.59
C TRP A 91 -16.20 -11.72 -17.86
N ARG A 92 -17.44 -11.22 -17.73
CA ARG A 92 -18.26 -10.73 -18.85
C ARG A 92 -19.03 -9.45 -18.53
N SER A 93 -18.70 -8.78 -17.41
CA SER A 93 -19.52 -7.68 -16.89
C SER A 93 -19.17 -6.31 -17.46
N GLY A 94 -18.07 -6.18 -18.21
CA GLY A 94 -17.67 -4.94 -18.88
C GLY A 94 -16.14 -4.80 -19.04
N PRO A 95 -15.67 -3.74 -19.73
CA PRO A 95 -14.25 -3.45 -19.88
C PRO A 95 -13.57 -3.14 -18.53
N ILE A 96 -12.32 -3.59 -18.40
CA ILE A 96 -11.45 -3.46 -17.22
C ILE A 96 -10.31 -2.50 -17.57
N TYR A 97 -10.38 -1.30 -17.03
CA TYR A 97 -9.36 -0.28 -17.16
C TYR A 97 -8.34 -0.37 -16.02
N CYS A 98 -7.06 -0.40 -16.36
CA CYS A 98 -5.98 -0.49 -15.39
C CYS A 98 -4.65 -0.05 -16.03
N SER A 99 -3.57 -0.02 -15.25
CA SER A 99 -2.22 0.18 -15.81
C SER A 99 -1.80 -1.03 -16.65
N GLU A 100 -0.81 -0.84 -17.53
CA GLU A 100 -0.21 -1.93 -18.31
C GLU A 100 0.36 -3.06 -17.42
N GLY A 101 1.04 -2.71 -16.33
CA GLY A 101 1.56 -3.69 -15.38
C GLY A 101 0.46 -4.56 -14.77
N THR A 102 -0.65 -3.93 -14.37
CA THR A 102 -1.81 -4.65 -13.82
C THR A 102 -2.48 -5.52 -14.89
N ALA A 103 -2.62 -5.03 -16.12
CA ALA A 103 -3.17 -5.79 -17.25
C ALA A 103 -2.37 -7.08 -17.51
N ASN A 104 -1.04 -6.97 -17.57
CA ASN A 104 -0.16 -8.13 -17.77
C ASN A 104 -0.32 -9.17 -16.65
N LEU A 105 -0.42 -8.70 -15.39
CA LEU A 105 -0.58 -9.57 -14.23
C LEU A 105 -1.92 -10.30 -14.22
N ILE A 106 -3.05 -9.63 -14.46
CA ILE A 106 -4.37 -10.30 -14.42
C ILE A 106 -4.58 -11.27 -15.59
N VAL A 107 -4.00 -10.97 -16.76
CA VAL A 107 -4.01 -11.90 -17.90
C VAL A 107 -3.17 -13.13 -17.56
N HIS A 108 -2.00 -12.97 -16.96
CA HIS A 108 -1.13 -14.08 -16.61
C HIS A 108 -1.65 -14.92 -15.43
N MET A 109 -2.06 -14.27 -14.33
CA MET A 109 -2.41 -14.92 -13.06
C MET A 109 -3.84 -15.44 -13.03
N LEU A 110 -4.78 -14.72 -13.66
CA LEU A 110 -6.22 -15.00 -13.56
C LEU A 110 -6.83 -15.44 -14.89
N CYS A 111 -6.03 -15.49 -15.95
CA CYS A 111 -6.45 -15.82 -17.31
C CYS A 111 -7.60 -14.94 -17.81
N VAL A 112 -7.67 -13.68 -17.38
CA VAL A 112 -8.68 -12.74 -17.89
C VAL A 112 -8.51 -12.61 -19.40
N ASP A 113 -9.61 -12.76 -20.13
CA ASP A 113 -9.60 -12.63 -21.58
C ASP A 113 -9.24 -11.19 -21.98
N ARG A 114 -8.23 -11.06 -22.85
CA ARG A 114 -7.68 -9.78 -23.29
C ARG A 114 -8.72 -8.86 -23.92
N GLN A 115 -9.81 -9.39 -24.46
CA GLN A 115 -10.89 -8.56 -25.01
C GLN A 115 -11.53 -7.63 -23.97
N TRP A 116 -11.48 -8.00 -22.68
CA TRP A 116 -12.01 -7.20 -21.58
C TRP A 116 -10.98 -6.27 -20.95
N VAL A 117 -9.70 -6.40 -21.29
CA VAL A 117 -8.62 -5.68 -20.59
C VAL A 117 -8.20 -4.47 -21.43
N CYS A 118 -8.37 -3.28 -20.86
CA CYS A 118 -8.09 -2.01 -21.48
C CYS A 118 -6.94 -1.31 -20.72
N PRO A 119 -5.66 -1.63 -20.99
CA PRO A 119 -4.54 -0.95 -20.35
C PRO A 119 -4.50 0.53 -20.75
N LEU A 120 -4.24 1.40 -19.78
CA LEU A 120 -4.14 2.85 -19.96
C LEU A 120 -2.72 3.35 -19.66
N PRO A 121 -2.22 4.36 -20.39
CA PRO A 121 -0.95 5.01 -20.10
C PRO A 121 -0.98 5.75 -18.75
N MET A 122 0.15 5.73 -18.04
CA MET A 122 0.36 6.57 -16.84
C MET A 122 0.45 8.04 -17.24
N ASP A 123 -0.02 8.92 -16.36
CA ASP A 123 0.10 10.39 -16.43
C ASP A 123 -0.52 11.06 -17.68
N VAL A 124 -1.33 10.32 -18.45
CA VAL A 124 -2.02 10.81 -19.65
C VAL A 124 -3.54 10.82 -19.43
N PRO A 125 -4.20 12.00 -19.47
CA PRO A 125 -5.65 12.09 -19.43
C PRO A 125 -6.28 11.32 -20.58
N THR A 126 -7.12 10.33 -20.27
CA THR A 126 -7.75 9.45 -21.24
C THR A 126 -9.27 9.49 -21.07
N LEU A 127 -10.01 9.76 -22.15
CA LEU A 127 -11.47 9.70 -22.14
C LEU A 127 -11.93 8.26 -21.95
N VAL A 128 -12.82 8.02 -20.99
CA VAL A 128 -13.39 6.70 -20.72
C VAL A 128 -14.68 6.53 -21.55
N PRO A 129 -14.74 5.56 -22.48
CA PRO A 129 -15.94 5.26 -23.27
C PRO A 129 -17.19 5.06 -22.42
N ASP A 130 -18.35 5.42 -22.97
CA ASP A 130 -19.68 5.18 -22.37
C ASP A 130 -19.87 5.76 -20.95
N THR A 131 -19.10 6.79 -20.60
CA THR A 131 -19.23 7.50 -19.31
C THR A 131 -19.94 8.84 -19.39
N GLY A 132 -20.21 9.32 -20.62
CA GLY A 132 -20.76 10.64 -20.88
C GLY A 132 -19.77 11.78 -20.62
N GLY A 133 -18.47 11.54 -20.86
CA GLY A 133 -17.44 12.58 -20.85
C GLY A 133 -16.49 12.56 -19.66
N VAL A 134 -16.36 11.44 -18.94
CA VAL A 134 -15.39 11.31 -17.85
C VAL A 134 -14.01 10.95 -18.41
N CYS A 135 -13.00 11.75 -18.10
CA CYS A 135 -11.60 11.44 -18.33
C CYS A 135 -10.97 10.85 -17.07
N VAL A 136 -10.01 9.95 -17.24
CA VAL A 136 -9.19 9.39 -16.16
C VAL A 136 -7.73 9.68 -16.41
N THR A 137 -6.98 10.03 -15.36
CA THR A 137 -5.51 10.04 -15.36
C THR A 137 -5.01 9.04 -14.32
N LEU A 138 -4.15 8.11 -14.74
CA LEU A 138 -3.49 7.17 -13.85
C LEU A 138 -2.25 7.82 -13.26
N ILE A 139 -2.07 7.75 -11.94
CA ILE A 139 -0.90 8.30 -11.23
C ILE A 139 -0.28 7.18 -10.42
N GLU A 140 1.04 7.06 -10.39
CA GLU A 140 1.75 6.00 -9.62
C GLU A 140 1.34 6.05 -8.13
N ALA A 141 1.08 4.88 -7.52
CA ALA A 141 0.54 4.80 -6.15
C ALA A 141 1.56 4.59 -5.04
N ASN A 142 2.82 4.34 -5.39
CA ASN A 142 3.90 4.01 -4.50
C ASN A 142 3.56 2.81 -3.60
N HIS A 143 2.78 1.86 -4.14
CA HIS A 143 2.33 0.66 -3.44
C HIS A 143 3.05 -0.59 -3.96
N CYS A 144 2.61 -1.15 -5.09
CA CYS A 144 3.22 -2.33 -5.72
C CYS A 144 3.39 -2.12 -7.23
N PRO A 145 4.17 -2.95 -7.95
CA PRO A 145 4.35 -2.79 -9.39
C PRO A 145 3.02 -2.77 -10.14
N GLY A 146 2.78 -1.70 -10.90
CA GLY A 146 1.53 -1.47 -11.65
C GLY A 146 0.41 -0.81 -10.84
N SER A 147 0.57 -0.55 -9.55
CA SER A 147 -0.45 0.15 -8.76
C SER A 147 -0.60 1.61 -9.17
N CYS A 148 -1.85 2.10 -9.22
CA CYS A 148 -2.14 3.48 -9.57
C CYS A 148 -3.30 4.07 -8.77
N LEU A 149 -3.22 5.38 -8.51
CA LEU A 149 -4.37 6.23 -8.21
C LEU A 149 -5.10 6.53 -9.53
N PHE A 150 -6.41 6.73 -9.44
CA PHE A 150 -7.21 7.23 -10.55
C PHE A 150 -7.74 8.63 -10.22
N LEU A 151 -7.38 9.62 -11.03
CA LEU A 151 -8.03 10.93 -11.04
C LEU A 151 -9.11 10.93 -12.13
N PHE A 152 -10.38 10.87 -11.73
CA PHE A 152 -11.52 11.02 -12.61
C PHE A 152 -11.93 12.49 -12.69
N GLU A 153 -12.06 13.04 -13.89
CA GLU A 153 -12.54 14.39 -14.16
C GLU A 153 -13.68 14.33 -15.17
N GLY A 154 -14.88 14.74 -14.78
CA GLY A 154 -16.03 14.73 -15.70
C GLY A 154 -17.35 15.14 -15.04
N PRO A 155 -18.43 15.23 -15.83
CA PRO A 155 -19.77 15.48 -15.29
C PRO A 155 -20.31 14.27 -14.53
N GLN A 156 -21.36 14.50 -13.73
CA GLN A 156 -22.15 13.40 -13.19
C GLN A 156 -23.31 13.08 -14.13
N THR A 157 -23.34 11.86 -14.64
CA THR A 157 -24.20 11.44 -15.75
C THR A 157 -25.25 10.42 -15.34
N VAL A 158 -25.04 9.64 -14.27
CA VAL A 158 -25.96 8.57 -13.89
C VAL A 158 -25.92 8.21 -12.40
N HIS A 159 -27.04 7.69 -11.91
CA HIS A 159 -27.11 6.99 -10.64
C HIS A 159 -26.79 5.50 -10.78
N ALA A 160 -25.51 5.20 -11.06
CA ALA A 160 -25.01 3.83 -11.11
C ALA A 160 -24.95 3.19 -9.71
N GLY A 161 -24.85 1.87 -9.68
CA GLY A 161 -24.71 1.08 -8.46
C GLY A 161 -26.00 0.84 -7.68
N ASP A 162 -25.84 0.09 -6.60
CA ASP A 162 -26.93 -0.43 -5.78
C ASP A 162 -27.38 0.48 -4.64
N SER A 163 -26.55 1.46 -4.29
CA SER A 163 -26.78 2.27 -3.10
C SER A 163 -27.86 3.32 -3.31
N ALA A 164 -28.63 3.58 -2.26
CA ALA A 164 -29.52 4.74 -2.19
C ALA A 164 -28.77 6.07 -2.09
N PHE A 165 -27.43 6.07 -1.96
CA PHE A 165 -26.58 7.25 -1.89
C PHE A 165 -26.47 7.98 -3.24
N ARG A 166 -27.55 8.63 -3.66
CA ARG A 166 -27.67 9.38 -4.92
C ARG A 166 -27.07 10.79 -4.80
N SER A 167 -26.49 11.28 -5.89
CA SER A 167 -26.01 12.66 -5.97
C SER A 167 -27.12 13.61 -6.43
N PRO A 168 -27.26 14.81 -5.84
CA PRO A 168 -28.21 15.80 -6.34
C PRO A 168 -27.76 16.48 -7.64
N PHE A 169 -26.56 16.15 -8.16
CA PHE A 169 -25.95 16.83 -9.30
C PHE A 169 -25.89 16.01 -10.59
N VAL A 170 -26.57 14.85 -10.67
CA VAL A 170 -26.68 14.13 -11.94
C VAL A 170 -27.41 15.00 -12.95
N GLY A 171 -26.82 15.17 -14.14
CA GLY A 171 -27.28 16.09 -15.17
C GLY A 171 -26.69 17.51 -15.05
N ALA A 172 -25.91 17.81 -14.01
CA ALA A 172 -25.19 19.08 -13.93
C ALA A 172 -24.02 19.11 -14.93
N THR A 173 -23.77 20.28 -15.51
CA THR A 173 -22.69 20.52 -16.49
C THR A 173 -21.32 20.77 -15.86
N ARG A 174 -21.25 20.87 -14.52
CA ARG A 174 -19.98 21.11 -13.82
C ARG A 174 -19.09 19.85 -13.85
N THR A 175 -17.79 20.06 -13.93
CA THR A 175 -16.79 19.00 -13.76
C THR A 175 -16.62 18.67 -12.29
N PHE A 176 -16.71 17.38 -11.97
CA PHE A 176 -16.36 16.79 -10.67
C PHE A 176 -14.99 16.14 -10.77
N ARG A 177 -14.22 16.20 -9.68
CA ARG A 177 -12.90 15.57 -9.56
C ARG A 177 -12.88 14.56 -8.44
N TYR A 178 -12.71 13.29 -8.80
CA TYR A 178 -12.58 12.20 -7.82
C TYR A 178 -11.18 11.62 -7.89
N LEU A 179 -10.52 11.56 -6.74
CA LEU A 179 -9.25 10.87 -6.59
C LEU A 179 -9.50 9.54 -5.87
N HIS A 180 -9.40 8.43 -6.58
CA HIS A 180 -9.43 7.12 -5.97
C HIS A 180 -8.01 6.64 -5.69
N CYS A 181 -7.66 6.49 -4.42
CA CYS A 181 -6.28 6.19 -4.05
C CYS A 181 -5.88 4.74 -4.35
N GLY A 182 -6.85 3.82 -4.46
CA GLY A 182 -6.56 2.39 -4.40
C GLY A 182 -5.89 2.07 -3.07
N ASP A 183 -4.92 1.16 -3.08
CA ASP A 183 -3.91 1.07 -2.03
C ASP A 183 -2.72 1.91 -2.43
N PHE A 184 -2.23 2.75 -1.50
CA PHE A 184 -1.16 3.70 -1.81
C PHE A 184 -0.29 4.01 -0.59
N ARG A 185 0.96 4.37 -0.85
CA ARG A 185 1.83 4.99 0.14
C ARG A 185 2.05 6.45 -0.21
N ALA A 186 1.30 7.32 0.46
CA ALA A 186 1.28 8.73 0.21
C ALA A 186 2.67 9.34 0.23
N SER A 187 2.97 10.14 -0.79
CA SER A 187 4.21 10.88 -0.93
C SER A 187 3.92 12.30 -1.46
N PRO A 188 4.86 13.24 -1.29
CA PRO A 188 4.75 14.58 -1.87
C PRO A 188 4.53 14.57 -3.39
N GLN A 189 5.07 13.58 -4.11
CA GLN A 189 4.84 13.42 -5.56
C GLN A 189 3.36 13.39 -5.94
N HIS A 190 2.49 12.76 -5.15
CA HIS A 190 1.06 12.72 -5.45
C HIS A 190 0.41 14.11 -5.39
N VAL A 191 0.82 14.94 -4.43
CA VAL A 191 0.28 16.30 -4.26
C VAL A 191 0.87 17.27 -5.28
N LEU A 192 2.15 17.08 -5.62
CA LEU A 192 2.88 17.88 -6.60
C LEU A 192 2.58 17.47 -8.05
N HIS A 193 1.90 16.33 -8.26
CA HIS A 193 1.59 15.81 -9.58
C HIS A 193 0.86 16.87 -10.43
N PRO A 194 1.25 17.11 -11.70
CA PRO A 194 0.66 18.16 -12.54
C PRO A 194 -0.86 18.08 -12.68
N ALA A 195 -1.42 16.86 -12.68
CA ALA A 195 -2.86 16.67 -12.76
C ALA A 195 -3.62 17.00 -11.44
N ILE A 196 -2.91 17.10 -10.31
CA ILE A 196 -3.48 17.32 -8.96
C ILE A 196 -3.20 18.72 -8.44
N ARG A 197 -1.97 19.20 -8.62
CA ARG A 197 -1.48 20.45 -8.01
C ARG A 197 -2.40 21.63 -8.33
N GLY A 198 -2.88 22.30 -7.29
CA GLY A 198 -3.73 23.49 -7.41
C GLY A 198 -5.19 23.22 -7.77
N LYS A 199 -5.60 21.96 -7.91
CA LYS A 199 -7.01 21.60 -8.12
C LYS A 199 -7.71 21.26 -6.80
N HIS A 200 -8.98 21.62 -6.71
CA HIS A 200 -9.87 21.11 -5.67
C HIS A 200 -10.42 19.74 -6.07
N ILE A 201 -10.28 18.76 -5.19
CA ILE A 201 -10.75 17.38 -5.39
C ILE A 201 -12.06 17.17 -4.62
N ASP A 202 -13.19 17.01 -5.31
CA ASP A 202 -14.51 16.88 -4.68
C ASP A 202 -14.59 15.66 -3.75
N HIS A 203 -14.10 14.50 -4.20
CA HIS A 203 -14.07 13.25 -3.42
C HIS A 203 -12.70 12.57 -3.48
N VAL A 204 -12.17 12.21 -2.32
CA VAL A 204 -10.97 11.39 -2.17
C VAL A 204 -11.37 10.06 -1.56
N TYR A 205 -11.29 8.97 -2.33
CA TYR A 205 -11.49 7.61 -1.82
C TYR A 205 -10.14 7.12 -1.28
N LEU A 206 -10.00 7.15 0.04
CA LEU A 206 -8.72 7.08 0.73
C LEU A 206 -8.44 5.66 1.25
N ASP A 207 -7.24 5.15 0.97
CA ASP A 207 -6.67 3.99 1.69
C ASP A 207 -6.49 4.35 3.18
N THR A 208 -7.27 3.69 4.02
CA THR A 208 -7.29 3.91 5.46
C THR A 208 -6.72 2.72 6.24
N THR A 209 -5.87 1.91 5.61
CA THR A 209 -5.25 0.71 6.20
C THR A 209 -4.61 0.99 7.57
N TYR A 210 -3.82 2.07 7.66
CA TYR A 210 -3.13 2.48 8.89
C TYR A 210 -3.56 3.87 9.39
N LEU A 211 -4.85 4.20 9.26
CA LEU A 211 -5.41 5.43 9.83
C LEU A 211 -5.58 5.30 11.36
N ASP A 212 -4.46 5.22 12.08
CA ASP A 212 -4.37 5.23 13.54
C ASP A 212 -2.95 5.71 13.95
N PRO A 213 -2.80 6.68 14.88
CA PRO A 213 -1.51 7.23 15.30
C PRO A 213 -0.46 6.21 15.74
N LYS A 214 -0.88 5.01 16.15
CA LYS A 214 0.05 3.93 16.50
C LYS A 214 0.87 3.40 15.32
N TYR A 215 0.53 3.75 14.08
CA TYR A 215 1.20 3.26 12.88
C TYR A 215 2.04 4.36 12.20
N CYS A 216 3.19 4.67 12.79
CA CYS A 216 4.14 5.66 12.26
C CYS A 216 5.48 4.99 11.92
N PHE A 217 5.48 4.13 10.91
CA PHE A 217 6.68 3.42 10.46
C PHE A 217 7.59 4.30 9.58
N PRO A 218 8.89 3.94 9.46
CA PRO A 218 9.87 4.78 8.76
C PRO A 218 9.65 4.84 7.24
N PRO A 219 10.25 5.84 6.55
CA PRO A 219 10.23 5.95 5.09
C PRO A 219 10.81 4.71 4.38
N GLN A 220 10.20 4.28 3.27
CA GLN A 220 10.68 3.12 2.49
C GLN A 220 12.17 3.22 2.12
N PRO A 221 12.70 4.35 1.63
CA PRO A 221 14.11 4.42 1.23
C PRO A 221 15.07 4.14 2.39
N GLN A 222 14.71 4.58 3.60
CA GLN A 222 15.51 4.32 4.80
C GLN A 222 15.45 2.84 5.21
N VAL A 223 14.26 2.23 5.18
CA VAL A 223 14.10 0.80 5.49
C VAL A 223 14.83 -0.07 4.46
N ILE A 224 14.73 0.26 3.16
CA ILE A 224 15.44 -0.44 2.08
C ILE A 224 16.96 -0.37 2.31
N SER A 225 17.49 0.83 2.56
CA SER A 225 18.92 1.06 2.81
C SER A 225 19.39 0.32 4.07
N ALA A 226 18.60 0.36 5.13
CA ALA A 226 18.88 -0.37 6.38
C ALA A 226 18.97 -1.88 6.16
N CYS A 227 18.06 -2.48 5.36
CA CYS A 227 18.08 -3.91 5.08
C CYS A 227 19.29 -4.30 4.22
N ALA A 228 19.59 -3.52 3.18
CA ALA A 228 20.74 -3.75 2.31
C ALA A 228 22.06 -3.68 3.09
N GLU A 229 22.20 -2.66 3.94
CA GLU A 229 23.38 -2.49 4.79
C GLU A 229 23.50 -3.59 5.84
N LEU A 230 22.40 -3.96 6.49
CA LEU A 230 22.40 -5.06 7.47
C LEU A 230 22.81 -6.39 6.81
N ALA A 231 22.22 -6.71 5.65
CA ALA A 231 22.57 -7.91 4.90
C ALA A 231 24.05 -7.93 4.50
N ARG A 232 24.57 -6.80 4.00
CA ARG A 232 25.99 -6.63 3.63
C ARG A 232 26.90 -6.89 4.84
N ARG A 233 26.61 -6.26 5.99
CA ARG A 233 27.40 -6.43 7.21
C ARG A 233 27.39 -7.87 7.71
N ILE A 234 26.22 -8.51 7.76
CA ILE A 234 26.09 -9.92 8.18
C ILE A 234 26.90 -10.84 7.25
N VAL A 235 26.74 -10.71 5.93
CA VAL A 235 27.42 -11.56 4.95
C VAL A 235 28.93 -11.37 4.97
N ARG A 236 29.42 -10.14 5.24
CA ARG A 236 30.85 -9.82 5.32
C ARG A 236 31.47 -10.02 6.70
N GLY A 237 30.68 -10.33 7.74
CA GLY A 237 31.16 -10.45 9.11
C GLY A 237 31.59 -9.11 9.74
N GLU A 238 30.99 -7.99 9.30
CA GLU A 238 31.25 -6.65 9.83
C GLU A 238 30.50 -6.41 11.15
N THR A 239 30.93 -5.41 11.93
CA THR A 239 30.25 -5.04 13.19
C THR A 239 28.85 -4.52 12.91
N LEU A 240 27.86 -4.94 13.71
CA LEU A 240 26.46 -4.52 13.55
C LEU A 240 26.10 -3.22 14.28
N HIS A 241 27.01 -2.72 15.10
CA HIS A 241 26.89 -1.46 15.83
C HIS A 241 28.16 -0.64 15.60
N ASP A 242 27.98 0.66 15.41
CA ASP A 242 29.08 1.62 15.37
C ASP A 242 29.57 1.91 16.80
N SER A 243 30.80 2.38 16.96
CA SER A 243 31.47 2.60 18.26
C SER A 243 30.66 3.47 19.23
N GLU A 244 29.88 4.43 18.71
CA GLU A 244 29.02 5.32 19.50
C GLU A 244 27.73 4.64 19.99
N ASP A 245 27.18 3.68 19.24
CA ASP A 245 25.99 2.90 19.64
C ASP A 245 26.34 1.93 20.78
N ILE A 246 27.55 1.37 20.74
CA ILE A 246 28.11 0.55 21.83
C ILE A 246 28.26 1.38 23.12
N ALA A 247 28.65 2.66 23.00
CA ALA A 247 28.78 3.56 24.15
C ALA A 247 27.42 3.91 24.79
N LYS A 248 26.38 4.14 23.97
CA LYS A 248 25.00 4.39 24.45
C LYS A 248 24.35 3.13 25.03
N ALA A 249 24.59 1.96 24.43
CA ALA A 249 24.11 0.68 24.94
C ALA A 249 24.72 0.31 26.31
N ARG A 250 25.98 0.70 26.57
CA ARG A 250 26.64 0.48 27.88
C ARG A 250 26.02 1.28 29.04
N GLN A 251 25.29 2.37 28.76
CA GLN A 251 24.59 3.15 29.79
C GLN A 251 23.25 2.53 30.21
N ASN A 252 22.58 1.75 29.35
CA ASN A 252 21.32 1.07 29.67
C ASN A 252 21.55 -0.43 29.86
N ARG A 253 21.89 -0.85 31.08
CA ARG A 253 22.08 -2.26 31.42
C ARG A 253 20.75 -3.03 31.47
N THR A 254 20.50 -3.81 30.42
CA THR A 254 19.89 -5.16 30.50
C THR A 254 20.61 -6.05 29.49
N MET A 255 21.04 -7.23 29.93
CA MET A 255 22.07 -8.07 29.30
C MET A 255 21.69 -8.60 27.92
N ASP A 256 22.42 -8.18 26.89
CA ASP A 256 22.68 -9.00 25.69
C ASP A 256 24.19 -9.28 25.63
N SER A 257 24.57 -10.48 26.09
CA SER A 257 25.93 -10.99 26.01
C SER A 257 26.23 -11.41 24.58
N TRP A 258 26.45 -10.45 23.69
CA TRP A 258 27.05 -10.68 22.38
C TRP A 258 27.96 -9.55 21.93
N LEU A 259 28.78 -9.06 22.85
CA LEU A 259 29.87 -8.13 22.55
C LEU A 259 31.22 -8.82 22.76
N VAL A 260 32.08 -8.66 21.75
CA VAL A 260 33.51 -9.00 21.67
C VAL A 260 33.82 -10.36 21.04
N THR A 261 33.91 -10.40 19.70
CA THR A 261 34.95 -11.22 19.03
C THR A 261 36.18 -10.35 18.80
N SER A 262 36.92 -10.10 19.87
CA SER A 262 38.35 -9.80 19.81
C SER A 262 39.08 -11.06 20.27
N GLY A 263 39.63 -11.80 19.31
CA GLY A 263 40.40 -13.00 19.58
C GLY A 263 41.01 -13.54 18.30
N LYS A 264 42.24 -13.11 18.00
CA LYS A 264 43.11 -13.84 17.07
C LYS A 264 43.37 -15.21 17.68
N SER A 265 42.91 -16.27 17.00
CA SER A 265 43.28 -17.67 17.26
C SER A 265 43.56 -18.34 15.91
N PRO A 266 44.52 -19.28 15.84
CA PRO A 266 45.19 -19.65 14.60
C PRO A 266 44.31 -20.52 13.69
N GLU A 267 44.66 -20.45 12.40
CA GLU A 267 44.04 -21.09 11.24
C GLU A 267 43.58 -22.54 11.49
N LYS A 268 42.26 -22.75 11.36
CA LYS A 268 41.74 -23.96 10.72
C LYS A 268 41.16 -23.52 9.38
N ASP A 269 41.71 -24.09 8.31
CA ASP A 269 41.29 -23.95 6.91
C ASP A 269 39.87 -24.49 6.68
N THR A 270 38.86 -23.84 7.25
CA THR A 270 37.47 -23.98 6.82
C THR A 270 37.14 -22.75 6.01
N LYS A 271 36.95 -22.93 4.69
CA LYS A 271 36.43 -21.86 3.82
C LYS A 271 35.28 -21.15 4.53
N PRO A 272 35.25 -19.80 4.62
CA PRO A 272 34.17 -19.09 5.26
C PRO A 272 32.87 -19.50 4.57
N GLY A 273 31.99 -20.22 5.30
CA GLY A 273 30.79 -20.77 4.69
C GLY A 273 29.84 -19.65 4.28
N LYS A 274 29.14 -19.83 3.17
CA LYS A 274 28.24 -18.80 2.62
C LYS A 274 27.01 -18.62 3.52
N ILE A 275 26.55 -17.37 3.61
CA ILE A 275 25.30 -17.00 4.28
C ILE A 275 24.23 -16.76 3.21
N LEU A 276 23.09 -17.43 3.32
CA LEU A 276 21.95 -17.20 2.45
C LEU A 276 21.10 -16.05 2.96
N VAL A 277 20.72 -15.11 2.11
CA VAL A 277 19.69 -14.10 2.44
C VAL A 277 18.35 -14.54 1.87
N VAL A 278 17.31 -14.59 2.72
CA VAL A 278 15.95 -14.96 2.31
C VAL A 278 15.00 -13.80 2.58
N VAL A 279 14.22 -13.38 1.58
CA VAL A 279 13.27 -12.26 1.71
C VAL A 279 11.85 -12.77 1.49
N GLY A 280 10.98 -12.54 2.47
CA GLY A 280 9.56 -12.87 2.37
C GLY A 280 8.78 -11.86 1.53
N THR A 281 8.07 -12.31 0.49
CA THR A 281 7.28 -11.45 -0.42
C THR A 281 5.85 -11.95 -0.57
N TYR A 282 4.94 -11.11 -1.11
CA TYR A 282 3.62 -11.56 -1.57
C TYR A 282 3.73 -12.05 -3.03
N SER A 283 2.60 -12.18 -3.74
CA SER A 283 2.61 -12.47 -5.18
C SER A 283 3.33 -11.38 -5.98
N ILE A 284 3.11 -10.11 -5.64
CA ILE A 284 3.83 -8.92 -6.12
C ILE A 284 4.12 -7.99 -4.93
N GLY A 285 5.02 -7.02 -5.09
CA GLY A 285 5.39 -6.08 -4.03
C GLY A 285 6.66 -6.50 -3.30
N LYS A 286 7.33 -5.50 -2.73
CA LYS A 286 8.59 -5.57 -1.95
C LYS A 286 9.84 -5.88 -2.75
N GLU A 287 9.75 -5.88 -4.09
CA GLU A 287 10.88 -6.09 -4.99
C GLU A 287 12.00 -5.06 -4.75
N ARG A 288 11.66 -3.84 -4.32
CA ARG A 288 12.66 -2.79 -3.99
C ARG A 288 13.65 -3.21 -2.89
N ILE A 289 13.21 -3.94 -1.86
CA ILE A 289 14.11 -4.47 -0.83
C ILE A 289 15.01 -5.55 -1.42
N VAL A 290 14.43 -6.46 -2.18
CA VAL A 290 15.14 -7.57 -2.83
C VAL A 290 16.27 -7.04 -3.70
N LYS A 291 15.97 -6.10 -4.60
CA LYS A 291 16.95 -5.50 -5.51
C LYS A 291 18.07 -4.78 -4.76
N ALA A 292 17.73 -4.02 -3.71
CA ALA A 292 18.72 -3.32 -2.91
C ALA A 292 19.68 -4.27 -2.18
N ILE A 293 19.16 -5.34 -1.58
CA ILE A 293 19.98 -6.38 -0.93
C ILE A 293 20.86 -7.09 -1.98
N ALA A 294 20.28 -7.51 -3.10
CA ALA A 294 21.02 -8.23 -4.15
C ALA A 294 22.17 -7.38 -4.72
N ARG A 295 21.93 -6.08 -4.94
CA ARG A 295 22.97 -5.10 -5.35
C ARG A 295 24.05 -4.94 -4.29
N ALA A 296 23.68 -4.75 -3.02
CA ALA A 296 24.65 -4.57 -1.94
C ALA A 296 25.56 -5.80 -1.75
N LEU A 297 25.04 -6.99 -2.07
CA LEU A 297 25.76 -8.26 -2.02
C LEU A 297 26.40 -8.67 -3.35
N GLN A 298 26.18 -7.90 -4.42
CA GLN A 298 26.64 -8.21 -5.79
C GLN A 298 26.28 -9.64 -6.21
N THR A 299 25.02 -10.05 -5.99
CA THR A 299 24.55 -11.41 -6.22
C THR A 299 23.25 -11.44 -7.03
N LYS A 300 22.88 -12.63 -7.50
CA LYS A 300 21.62 -12.90 -8.20
C LYS A 300 20.48 -13.20 -7.22
N VAL A 301 19.27 -13.13 -7.76
CA VAL A 301 18.02 -13.35 -7.05
C VAL A 301 17.39 -14.65 -7.54
N TYR A 302 17.17 -15.60 -6.64
CA TYR A 302 16.48 -16.85 -6.95
C TYR A 302 15.05 -16.86 -6.38
N CYS A 303 14.11 -17.44 -7.14
CA CYS A 303 12.78 -17.79 -6.69
C CYS A 303 12.24 -18.97 -7.52
N ASP A 304 11.13 -19.57 -7.11
CA ASP A 304 10.52 -20.64 -7.90
C ASP A 304 10.02 -20.14 -9.27
N SER A 305 9.78 -21.06 -10.20
CA SER A 305 9.39 -20.73 -11.58
C SER A 305 8.07 -19.97 -11.66
N ARG A 306 7.14 -20.22 -10.73
CA ARG A 306 5.85 -19.53 -10.67
C ARG A 306 6.04 -18.06 -10.27
N LYS A 307 6.79 -17.79 -9.21
CA LYS A 307 7.12 -16.43 -8.78
C LYS A 307 7.93 -15.70 -9.86
N ALA A 308 8.90 -16.38 -10.49
CA ALA A 308 9.68 -15.80 -11.57
C ALA A 308 8.83 -15.39 -12.79
N ALA A 309 7.79 -16.17 -13.13
CA ALA A 309 6.86 -15.82 -14.19
C ALA A 309 6.06 -14.55 -13.87
N ILE A 310 5.57 -14.43 -12.63
CA ILE A 310 4.85 -13.24 -12.14
C ILE A 310 5.77 -11.99 -12.17
N LEU A 311 7.01 -12.11 -11.70
CA LEU A 311 7.97 -10.99 -11.71
C LEU A 311 8.29 -10.52 -13.13
N ARG A 312 8.30 -11.43 -14.12
CA ARG A 312 8.51 -11.09 -15.54
C ARG A 312 7.33 -10.35 -16.19
N CYS A 313 6.14 -10.37 -15.58
CA CYS A 313 5.02 -9.55 -16.03
C CYS A 313 5.17 -8.07 -15.66
N GLN A 314 6.07 -7.74 -14.73
CA GLN A 314 6.33 -6.37 -14.29
C GLN A 314 7.30 -5.67 -15.25
N ALA A 315 7.10 -4.38 -15.50
CA ALA A 315 8.02 -3.55 -16.28
C ALA A 315 9.25 -3.15 -15.44
N ASP A 316 10.08 -4.14 -15.05
CA ASP A 316 11.28 -3.95 -14.22
C ASP A 316 12.48 -4.71 -14.82
N PRO A 317 13.15 -4.16 -15.86
CA PRO A 317 14.29 -4.82 -16.51
C PRO A 317 15.44 -5.11 -15.55
N GLU A 318 15.65 -4.22 -14.58
CA GLU A 318 16.68 -4.38 -13.55
C GLU A 318 16.40 -5.62 -12.69
N LEU A 319 15.14 -5.84 -12.28
CA LEU A 319 14.77 -7.08 -11.59
C LEU A 319 15.01 -8.30 -12.47
N HIS A 320 14.63 -8.22 -13.74
CA HIS A 320 14.74 -9.34 -14.68
C HIS A 320 16.19 -9.79 -14.84
N ASP A 321 17.13 -8.84 -14.94
CA ASP A 321 18.57 -9.10 -15.04
C ASP A 321 19.15 -9.71 -13.76
N LEU A 322 18.55 -9.44 -12.60
CA LEU A 322 18.97 -10.03 -11.33
C LEU A 322 18.48 -11.47 -11.15
N LEU A 323 17.44 -11.91 -11.86
CA LEU A 323 16.88 -13.26 -11.69
C LEU A 323 17.82 -14.36 -12.20
N THR A 324 17.96 -15.44 -11.41
CA THR A 324 18.60 -16.70 -11.84
C THR A 324 17.64 -17.88 -11.66
N LYS A 325 17.84 -18.93 -12.47
CA LYS A 325 17.19 -20.23 -12.31
C LYS A 325 17.96 -21.15 -11.37
N ASP A 326 19.25 -20.88 -11.12
CA ASP A 326 20.08 -21.69 -10.23
C ASP A 326 20.03 -21.12 -8.79
N PRO A 327 19.48 -21.87 -7.82
CA PRO A 327 19.47 -21.43 -6.42
C PRO A 327 20.86 -21.27 -5.79
N LEU A 328 21.90 -21.89 -6.35
CA LEU A 328 23.27 -21.81 -5.83
C LEU A 328 24.04 -20.59 -6.36
N GLU A 329 23.61 -20.00 -7.47
CA GLU A 329 24.09 -18.69 -7.94
C GLU A 329 23.47 -17.51 -7.17
N GLY A 330 22.24 -17.69 -6.70
CA GLY A 330 21.48 -16.65 -6.00
C GLY A 330 21.81 -16.58 -4.52
N GLY A 331 22.51 -15.52 -4.09
CA GLY A 331 22.73 -15.21 -2.67
C GLY A 331 21.50 -14.60 -1.98
N VAL A 332 20.48 -14.21 -2.75
CA VAL A 332 19.19 -13.73 -2.27
C VAL A 332 18.07 -14.63 -2.80
N HIS A 333 17.28 -15.23 -1.91
CA HIS A 333 16.13 -16.07 -2.27
C HIS A 333 14.81 -15.38 -1.88
N LEU A 334 13.81 -15.41 -2.77
CA LEU A 334 12.45 -14.98 -2.45
C LEU A 334 11.60 -16.18 -2.10
N VAL A 335 10.86 -16.03 -1.01
CA VAL A 335 9.88 -17.02 -0.56
C VAL A 335 8.55 -16.33 -0.23
N PRO A 336 7.43 -17.05 -0.21
CA PRO A 336 6.18 -16.51 0.31
C PRO A 336 6.38 -15.99 1.74
N LEU A 337 5.77 -14.84 2.08
CA LEU A 337 5.93 -14.20 3.39
C LEU A 337 5.61 -15.15 4.57
N GLY A 338 4.66 -16.06 4.37
CA GLY A 338 4.28 -17.08 5.35
C GLY A 338 5.35 -18.14 5.62
N VAL A 339 6.37 -18.28 4.79
CA VAL A 339 7.53 -19.16 5.04
C VAL A 339 8.43 -18.52 6.10
N ILE A 340 8.80 -17.25 5.94
CA ILE A 340 9.61 -16.51 6.92
C ILE A 340 8.91 -16.39 8.29
N ALA A 341 7.58 -16.38 8.32
CA ALA A 341 6.80 -16.25 9.54
C ALA A 341 6.62 -17.56 10.33
N SER A 342 7.22 -18.67 9.91
CA SER A 342 7.00 -20.00 10.46
C SER A 342 8.30 -20.80 10.55
N ASP A 343 8.26 -21.95 11.21
CA ASP A 343 9.41 -22.87 11.28
C ASP A 343 9.82 -23.44 9.91
N ARG A 344 8.98 -23.26 8.87
CA ARG A 344 9.25 -23.69 7.48
C ARG A 344 10.45 -23.00 6.84
N LEU A 345 10.90 -21.86 7.38
CA LEU A 345 12.14 -21.25 6.91
C LEU A 345 13.35 -22.17 7.15
N LYS A 346 13.35 -22.91 8.26
CA LYS A 346 14.38 -23.90 8.55
C LYS A 346 14.39 -24.99 7.48
N ASP A 347 13.22 -25.59 7.21
CA ASP A 347 13.06 -26.63 6.18
C ASP A 347 13.50 -26.14 4.79
N TYR A 348 13.21 -24.87 4.46
CA TYR A 348 13.64 -24.27 3.20
C TYR A 348 15.17 -24.18 3.10
N VAL A 349 15.84 -23.71 4.16
CA VAL A 349 17.30 -23.53 4.18
C VAL A 349 18.02 -24.88 4.20
N GLU A 350 17.47 -25.89 4.88
CA GLU A 350 18.07 -27.24 4.96
C GLU A 350 18.23 -27.92 3.59
N ARG A 351 17.42 -27.54 2.60
CA ARG A 351 17.57 -28.01 1.20
C ARG A 351 18.92 -27.66 0.58
N PHE A 352 19.60 -26.65 1.11
CA PHE A 352 20.88 -26.16 0.60
C PHE A 352 22.04 -26.44 1.57
N LYS A 353 21.85 -27.40 2.49
CA LYS A 353 22.88 -27.85 3.42
C LYS A 353 24.14 -28.27 2.65
N GLY A 354 25.29 -27.80 3.10
CA GLY A 354 26.58 -28.00 2.44
C GLY A 354 26.99 -26.86 1.51
N HIS A 355 26.05 -26.04 1.03
CA HIS A 355 26.37 -24.80 0.30
C HIS A 355 26.29 -23.58 1.21
N TYR A 356 25.19 -23.45 1.97
CA TYR A 356 24.99 -22.39 2.95
C TYR A 356 25.12 -22.94 4.37
N ILE A 357 25.86 -22.25 5.23
CA ILE A 357 26.07 -22.65 6.65
C ILE A 357 25.16 -21.88 7.60
N LYS A 358 24.65 -20.73 7.16
CA LYS A 358 23.77 -19.84 7.91
C LYS A 358 22.78 -19.18 6.95
N ALA A 359 21.67 -18.70 7.49
CA ALA A 359 20.74 -17.87 6.74
C ALA A 359 20.26 -16.67 7.55
N VAL A 360 19.96 -15.59 6.84
CA VAL A 360 19.26 -14.41 7.38
C VAL A 360 17.95 -14.20 6.62
N GLY A 361 16.85 -14.20 7.36
CA GLY A 361 15.51 -13.97 6.84
C GLY A 361 15.06 -12.54 7.08
N PHE A 362 14.59 -11.85 6.05
CA PHE A 362 13.91 -10.55 6.17
C PHE A 362 12.41 -10.77 6.01
N ARG A 363 11.64 -10.29 7.01
CA ARG A 363 10.17 -10.27 6.99
C ARG A 363 9.66 -8.83 6.79
N PRO A 364 9.67 -8.29 5.56
CA PRO A 364 9.18 -6.96 5.26
C PRO A 364 7.66 -6.89 5.36
N THR A 365 7.15 -6.20 6.37
CA THR A 365 5.72 -5.88 6.50
C THR A 365 5.50 -4.74 7.48
N GLY A 366 4.57 -3.83 7.19
CA GLY A 366 4.18 -2.76 8.12
C GLY A 366 3.74 -3.30 9.49
N TRP A 367 3.21 -4.51 9.53
CA TRP A 367 2.78 -5.20 10.75
C TRP A 367 3.92 -5.57 11.72
N THR A 368 5.19 -5.52 11.32
CA THR A 368 6.31 -5.69 12.27
C THR A 368 6.63 -4.41 13.03
N PHE A 369 6.03 -3.27 12.66
CA PHE A 369 6.19 -2.04 13.40
C PHE A 369 5.53 -2.13 14.77
N SER A 370 6.26 -1.76 15.80
CA SER A 370 5.73 -1.56 17.15
C SER A 370 5.98 -0.12 17.56
N ALA A 371 4.92 0.59 17.96
CA ALA A 371 5.08 1.92 18.53
C ALA A 371 5.94 1.84 19.80
N PRO A 372 6.84 2.81 20.05
CA PRO A 372 7.60 2.86 21.29
C PRO A 372 6.67 2.84 22.53
N THR A 373 7.12 2.18 23.60
CA THR A 373 6.40 2.16 24.88
C THR A 373 6.12 3.59 25.36
N GLY A 374 4.88 3.86 25.80
CA GLY A 374 4.46 5.19 26.24
C GLY A 374 4.11 6.17 25.11
N SER A 375 3.97 5.69 23.87
CA SER A 375 3.50 6.52 22.76
C SER A 375 2.11 7.10 23.04
N ASP A 376 1.98 8.41 22.84
CA ASP A 376 0.69 9.09 22.86
C ASP A 376 -0.16 8.65 21.67
N MET A 377 -1.36 8.13 21.97
CA MET A 377 -2.29 7.54 21.02
C MET A 377 -3.32 8.55 20.48
N VAL A 378 -3.35 9.77 21.03
CA VAL A 378 -4.24 10.85 20.58
C VAL A 378 -3.47 12.18 20.42
N PRO A 379 -2.32 12.20 19.72
CA PRO A 379 -1.50 13.40 19.61
C PRO A 379 -2.19 14.51 18.81
N SER A 380 -1.82 15.76 19.06
CA SER A 380 -2.25 16.87 18.19
C SER A 380 -1.62 16.76 16.80
N VAL A 381 -2.29 17.29 15.76
CA VAL A 381 -1.79 17.26 14.37
C VAL A 381 -0.41 17.89 14.26
N SER A 382 -0.16 19.02 14.94
CA SER A 382 1.14 19.67 14.98
C SER A 382 2.22 18.78 15.62
N THR A 383 1.86 18.03 16.66
CA THR A 383 2.77 17.08 17.32
C THR A 383 3.16 15.92 16.40
N ILE A 384 2.21 15.41 15.62
CA ILE A 384 2.44 14.33 14.65
C ILE A 384 3.48 14.76 13.60
N ILE A 385 3.34 15.99 13.10
CA ILE A 385 4.25 16.55 12.09
C ILE A 385 5.66 16.72 12.66
N ALA A 386 5.76 17.41 13.81
CA ALA A 386 7.06 17.71 14.43
C ALA A 386 7.84 16.44 14.83
N ARG A 387 7.16 15.41 15.38
CA ARG A 387 7.82 14.20 15.87
C ARG A 387 8.42 13.35 14.75
N THR A 388 7.78 13.26 13.59
CA THR A 388 8.16 12.26 12.57
C THR A 388 9.20 12.79 11.59
N GLN A 389 9.21 14.10 11.31
CA GLN A 389 10.17 14.72 10.39
C GLN A 389 11.64 14.56 10.83
N GLY A 390 11.90 14.51 12.14
CA GLY A 390 13.25 14.37 12.69
C GLY A 390 13.80 12.93 12.79
N ARG A 391 12.98 11.90 12.55
CA ARG A 391 13.40 10.51 12.78
C ARG A 391 14.18 9.94 11.60
N THR A 392 15.23 9.19 11.90
CA THR A 392 16.01 8.40 10.93
C THR A 392 15.87 6.92 11.24
N PHE A 393 15.98 6.08 10.21
CA PHE A 393 16.00 4.63 10.34
C PHE A 393 17.20 4.06 9.61
N THR A 394 17.94 3.18 10.29
CA THR A 394 19.21 2.59 9.83
C THR A 394 19.25 1.12 10.22
N HIS A 395 20.29 0.39 9.78
CA HIS A 395 20.49 -1.02 10.12
C HIS A 395 20.51 -1.27 11.64
N ALA A 396 21.01 -0.33 12.44
CA ALA A 396 21.06 -0.43 13.91
C ALA A 396 19.67 -0.52 14.58
N HIS A 397 18.61 -0.13 13.88
CA HIS A 397 17.24 -0.21 14.36
C HIS A 397 16.57 -1.57 14.07
N LEU A 398 17.23 -2.46 13.33
CA LEU A 398 16.74 -3.79 13.02
C LEU A 398 17.35 -4.79 14.02
N SER A 399 16.48 -5.47 14.77
CA SER A 399 16.88 -6.52 15.71
C SER A 399 16.32 -7.89 15.31
N PRO A 400 17.04 -8.99 15.65
CA PRO A 400 16.53 -10.33 15.43
C PRO A 400 15.21 -10.57 16.18
N MET A 401 14.27 -11.25 15.53
CA MET A 401 13.02 -11.72 16.11
C MET A 401 13.28 -12.85 17.10
N ARG A 402 12.37 -13.05 18.06
CA ARG A 402 12.50 -14.04 19.16
C ARG A 402 12.78 -15.48 18.72
N ASN A 403 12.36 -15.87 17.52
CA ASN A 403 12.59 -17.21 16.97
C ASN A 403 13.93 -17.35 16.22
N SER A 404 14.83 -16.38 16.33
CA SER A 404 16.17 -16.43 15.74
C SER A 404 17.08 -17.40 16.49
N THR A 405 17.99 -18.04 15.76
CA THR A 405 19.04 -18.94 16.28
C THR A 405 20.41 -18.51 15.72
N ALA A 406 21.49 -19.14 16.20
CA ALA A 406 22.84 -18.86 15.70
C ALA A 406 23.04 -19.23 14.21
N ALA A 407 22.26 -20.18 13.70
CA ALA A 407 22.30 -20.62 12.30
C ALA A 407 21.26 -19.92 11.41
N LEU A 408 20.17 -19.42 11.99
CA LEU A 408 19.07 -18.79 11.28
C LEU A 408 18.59 -17.54 12.02
N GLN A 409 18.95 -16.36 11.54
CA GLN A 409 18.47 -15.08 12.10
C GLN A 409 17.29 -14.57 11.28
N VAL A 410 16.25 -14.06 11.93
CA VAL A 410 15.08 -13.50 11.25
C VAL A 410 14.86 -12.08 11.72
N TYR A 411 14.72 -11.12 10.81
CA TYR A 411 14.49 -9.71 11.11
C TYR A 411 13.08 -9.30 10.68
N GLY A 412 12.34 -8.73 11.64
CA GLY A 412 11.09 -8.03 11.34
C GLY A 412 11.41 -6.68 10.74
N VAL A 413 10.95 -6.42 9.52
CA VAL A 413 11.30 -5.21 8.79
C VAL A 413 10.05 -4.34 8.62
N PRO A 414 10.01 -3.11 9.17
CA PRO A 414 8.85 -2.21 9.11
C PRO A 414 8.70 -1.57 7.72
N TYR A 415 8.74 -2.38 6.66
CA TYR A 415 8.51 -1.98 5.29
C TYR A 415 7.02 -2.11 4.97
N SER A 416 6.37 -0.96 4.85
CA SER A 416 4.99 -0.85 4.40
C SER A 416 4.92 -0.34 2.97
N GLU A 417 3.95 -0.84 2.21
CA GLU A 417 3.53 -0.31 0.91
C GLU A 417 2.21 0.47 1.02
N HIS A 418 1.70 0.64 2.26
CA HIS A 418 0.62 1.56 2.58
C HIS A 418 1.15 2.75 3.38
N SER A 419 0.42 3.84 3.31
CA SER A 419 0.68 5.07 4.07
C SER A 419 0.68 4.82 5.57
N SER A 420 1.71 5.30 6.27
CA SER A 420 1.67 5.50 7.71
C SER A 420 0.65 6.58 8.07
N PHE A 421 0.27 6.64 9.34
CA PHE A 421 -0.62 7.69 9.82
C PHE A 421 -0.02 9.10 9.64
N PHE A 422 1.30 9.24 9.77
CA PHE A 422 2.01 10.48 9.47
C PHE A 422 1.93 10.86 7.98
N GLU A 423 2.17 9.91 7.07
CA GLU A 423 2.07 10.15 5.62
C GLU A 423 0.62 10.51 5.21
N LEU A 424 -0.39 9.82 5.76
CA LEU A 424 -1.80 10.17 5.56
C LEU A 424 -2.13 11.58 6.07
N THR A 425 -1.62 11.94 7.26
CA THR A 425 -1.79 13.27 7.83
C THR A 425 -1.17 14.32 6.91
N CYS A 426 0.05 14.10 6.41
CA CYS A 426 0.71 15.04 5.52
C CYS A 426 -0.03 15.19 4.19
N PHE A 427 -0.48 14.09 3.61
CA PHE A 427 -1.29 14.09 2.38
C PHE A 427 -2.60 14.86 2.57
N ALA A 428 -3.34 14.57 3.65
CA ALA A 428 -4.63 15.20 3.94
C ALA A 428 -4.51 16.71 4.19
N LEU A 429 -3.41 17.17 4.78
CA LEU A 429 -3.16 18.59 5.02
C LEU A 429 -2.64 19.34 3.79
N SER A 430 -2.06 18.62 2.83
CA SER A 430 -1.41 19.21 1.66
C SER A 430 -2.30 19.21 0.41
N LEU A 431 -3.38 18.43 0.40
CA LEU A 431 -4.33 18.35 -0.70
C LEU A 431 -5.57 19.24 -0.45
N ASP A 432 -6.02 19.96 -1.48
CA ASP A 432 -7.33 20.64 -1.45
C ASP A 432 -8.43 19.65 -1.83
N TRP A 433 -9.26 19.28 -0.86
CA TRP A 433 -10.28 18.24 -0.94
C TRP A 433 -11.62 18.66 -0.33
N GLY A 434 -12.72 18.20 -0.93
CA GLY A 434 -14.09 18.42 -0.44
C GLY A 434 -14.50 17.37 0.59
N ARG A 435 -14.38 16.09 0.25
CA ARG A 435 -14.71 14.97 1.16
C ARG A 435 -13.72 13.82 1.03
N MET A 436 -13.36 13.21 2.16
CA MET A 436 -12.63 11.94 2.21
C MET A 436 -13.57 10.78 2.54
N ILE A 437 -13.47 9.69 1.79
CA ILE A 437 -14.27 8.48 1.94
C ILE A 437 -13.29 7.33 2.21
N ALA A 438 -13.39 6.70 3.38
CA ALA A 438 -12.55 5.56 3.74
C ALA A 438 -12.89 4.34 2.88
N THR A 439 -11.88 3.59 2.42
CA THR A 439 -12.05 2.35 1.66
C THR A 439 -11.65 1.09 2.43
N VAL A 440 -10.89 1.24 3.53
CA VAL A 440 -10.37 0.14 4.35
C VAL A 440 -10.80 0.29 5.81
N ASN A 441 -10.90 -0.81 6.56
CA ASN A 441 -11.35 -0.82 7.96
C ASN A 441 -12.77 -0.25 8.17
N VAL A 442 -13.63 -0.36 7.14
CA VAL A 442 -14.98 0.20 7.14
C VAL A 442 -16.07 -0.73 7.68
N GLY A 443 -15.74 -1.99 7.96
CA GLY A 443 -16.72 -3.04 8.34
C GLY A 443 -17.37 -2.86 9.71
N SER A 444 -16.85 -1.99 10.59
CA SER A 444 -17.46 -1.72 11.90
C SER A 444 -17.67 -0.22 12.12
N GLU A 445 -18.79 0.13 12.75
CA GLU A 445 -19.14 1.52 13.07
C GLU A 445 -18.09 2.18 13.97
N LYS A 446 -17.60 1.44 14.97
CA LYS A 446 -16.52 1.91 15.85
C LYS A 446 -15.26 2.33 15.08
N SER A 447 -14.86 1.56 14.07
CA SER A 447 -13.71 1.90 13.23
C SER A 447 -13.98 3.12 12.36
N ARG A 448 -15.17 3.18 11.73
CA ARG A 448 -15.60 4.33 10.92
C ARG A 448 -15.60 5.64 11.73
N ASN A 449 -16.16 5.62 12.93
CA ASN A 449 -16.22 6.80 13.81
C ASN A 449 -14.82 7.27 14.20
N LYS A 450 -13.90 6.34 14.53
CA LYS A 450 -12.49 6.69 14.82
C LYS A 450 -11.80 7.36 13.64
N MET A 451 -11.98 6.84 12.42
CA MET A 451 -11.41 7.43 11.22
C MET A 451 -12.03 8.81 10.92
N GLY A 452 -13.35 8.93 11.07
CA GLY A 452 -14.09 10.18 10.90
C GLY A 452 -13.56 11.30 11.81
N THR A 453 -13.33 11.01 13.09
CA THR A 453 -12.73 11.98 14.03
C THR A 453 -11.38 12.51 13.56
N TRP A 454 -10.53 11.68 12.95
CA TRP A 454 -9.23 12.13 12.44
C TRP A 454 -9.36 12.93 11.15
N ILE A 455 -10.26 12.54 10.24
CA ILE A 455 -10.56 13.30 9.02
C ILE A 455 -11.08 14.70 9.38
N GLU A 456 -11.97 14.82 10.36
CA GLU A 456 -12.44 16.12 10.87
C GLU A 456 -11.30 16.97 11.44
N ARG A 457 -10.40 16.35 12.24
CA ARG A 457 -9.21 17.04 12.76
C ARG A 457 -8.29 17.53 11.64
N TRP A 458 -8.07 16.72 10.61
CA TRP A 458 -7.30 17.12 9.43
C TRP A 458 -7.98 18.26 8.67
N GLU A 459 -9.31 18.24 8.52
CA GLU A 459 -10.06 19.31 7.87
C GLU A 459 -9.92 20.64 8.60
N VAL A 460 -10.10 20.63 9.93
CA VAL A 460 -9.97 21.81 10.80
C VAL A 460 -8.56 22.37 10.71
N GLU A 461 -7.54 21.51 10.78
CA GLU A 461 -6.14 21.96 10.72
C GLU A 461 -5.76 22.47 9.33
N ARG A 462 -6.21 21.80 8.26
CA ARG A 462 -5.99 22.25 6.89
C ARG A 462 -6.60 23.62 6.63
N LYS A 463 -7.82 23.89 7.13
CA LYS A 463 -8.49 25.19 6.98
C LYS A 463 -7.77 26.35 7.67
N LYS A 464 -6.89 26.07 8.64
CA LYS A 464 -6.03 27.07 9.30
C LYS A 464 -4.76 27.39 8.52
N ARG A 465 -4.33 26.49 7.62
CA ARG A 465 -3.13 26.65 6.79
C ARG A 465 -3.42 27.56 5.60
N ALA A 466 -2.38 28.17 5.04
CA ALA A 466 -2.53 28.97 3.83
C ALA A 466 -3.02 28.08 2.67
N LYS A 467 -3.86 28.63 1.79
CA LYS A 467 -4.41 27.85 0.67
C LYS A 467 -3.27 27.39 -0.25
N GLY A 468 -3.18 26.08 -0.47
CA GLY A 468 -2.12 25.46 -1.27
C GLY A 468 -0.79 25.27 -0.53
N GLU A 469 -0.75 25.52 0.78
CA GLU A 469 0.40 25.20 1.63
C GLU A 469 0.54 23.68 1.80
N MET A 470 1.70 23.15 1.43
CA MET A 470 2.04 21.75 1.59
C MET A 470 2.87 21.55 2.86
N VAL A 471 2.65 20.43 3.57
CA VAL A 471 3.53 20.04 4.68
C VAL A 471 4.95 19.85 4.17
N GLN A 472 5.93 20.45 4.85
CA GLN A 472 7.34 20.32 4.50
C GLN A 472 7.74 18.84 4.40
N HIS A 473 8.42 18.49 3.32
CA HIS A 473 8.85 17.13 3.03
C HIS A 473 10.36 17.02 2.96
N ARG A 474 10.89 15.86 3.34
CA ARG A 474 12.32 15.56 3.28
C ARG A 474 12.79 15.19 1.88
N ALA A 475 11.95 14.51 1.11
CA ALA A 475 12.22 14.12 -0.28
C ALA A 475 10.91 14.00 -1.06
N GLN A 476 10.95 14.07 -2.40
CA GLN A 476 9.71 14.02 -3.18
C GLN A 476 8.96 12.68 -3.03
N ASN A 477 9.67 11.60 -2.72
CA ASN A 477 9.11 10.25 -2.58
C ASN A 477 8.72 9.87 -1.13
N TYR A 478 8.93 10.75 -0.13
CA TYR A 478 8.42 10.58 1.24
C TYR A 478 8.48 11.88 2.05
N TRP A 479 7.55 12.07 2.99
CA TRP A 479 7.54 13.22 3.90
C TRP A 479 8.66 13.20 4.94
#